data_AF-A0A507CG25-F1
#
_entry.id   AF-A0A507CG25-F1
#
_cell.length_a   1.000
_cell.length_b   1.000
_cell.length_c   1.000
_cell.angle_alpha   90.00
_cell.angle_beta   90.00
_cell.angle_gamma   90.00
#
_symmetry.space_group_name_H-M   'P 1'
#
loop_
_entity.id
_entity.type
_entity.pdbx_description
1 polymer ?
#
loop_
_entity_poly.entity_id
_entity_poly.type
_entity_poly.pdbx_seq_one_letter_code
_entity_poly.pdbx_strand_id
1 'polypeptide(L)'
;MRKHNLQWSELGEKCTKWYVDKIRPAVMKNTVIKGLKDTSGKVLTEPEAIQNHARKYYKALFSNEETDPEIQEEILESTLKNMKTLQISKADQKLLEDPIGESEIKNALKQLKNGKAPGPDGITTEFYKKFPDIVKNSCYRSLTGS
;
A
#
# COMPACT_ATOMS: atom_id res chain seq x y z
N MET A 1 42.88 -20.39 3.61
CA MET A 1 41.58 -20.17 4.30
C MET A 1 40.62 -19.44 3.36
N ARG A 2 39.36 -19.89 3.30
CA ARG A 2 38.34 -19.55 2.29
C ARG A 2 37.78 -18.13 2.49
N LYS A 3 38.18 -17.16 1.67
CA LYS A 3 37.58 -15.79 1.62
C LYS A 3 36.15 -15.74 1.07
N HIS A 4 35.64 -16.85 0.54
CA HIS A 4 34.35 -16.89 -0.18
C HIS A 4 33.12 -17.11 0.73
N ASN A 5 33.31 -17.54 1.99
CA ASN A 5 32.18 -17.86 2.89
C ASN A 5 31.82 -16.73 3.88
N LEU A 6 32.73 -15.78 4.14
CA LEU A 6 32.47 -14.64 5.04
C LEU A 6 31.57 -13.58 4.39
N GLN A 7 31.60 -13.46 3.05
CA GLN A 7 30.86 -12.45 2.33
C GLN A 7 29.34 -12.71 2.31
N TRP A 8 28.92 -13.99 2.38
CA TRP A 8 27.50 -14.36 2.34
C TRP A 8 26.80 -14.13 3.67
N SER A 9 27.47 -14.36 4.80
CA SER A 9 26.92 -14.14 6.14
C SER A 9 26.70 -12.66 6.48
N GLU A 10 27.50 -11.75 5.92
CA GLU A 10 27.40 -10.32 6.22
C GLU A 10 26.59 -9.50 5.20
N LEU A 11 26.45 -10.00 3.96
CA LEU A 11 25.85 -9.25 2.85
C LEU A 11 24.68 -9.99 2.16
N GLY A 12 24.43 -11.26 2.49
CA GLY A 12 23.42 -12.09 1.83
C GLY A 12 21.99 -11.56 1.96
N GLU A 13 21.69 -10.83 3.05
CA GLU A 13 20.37 -10.26 3.32
C GLU A 13 20.23 -8.78 2.92
N LYS A 14 21.33 -8.13 2.51
CA LYS A 14 21.31 -6.71 2.14
C LYS A 14 21.11 -6.55 0.64
N CYS A 15 20.23 -5.63 0.24
CA CYS A 15 20.03 -5.19 -1.16
C CYS A 15 21.26 -4.45 -1.71
N THR A 16 22.39 -5.15 -1.83
CA THR A 16 23.65 -4.64 -2.35
C THR A 16 23.68 -4.70 -3.87
N LYS A 17 24.49 -3.84 -4.51
CA LYS A 17 24.73 -3.89 -5.96
C LYS A 17 25.08 -5.31 -6.42
N TRP A 18 25.96 -6.00 -5.70
CA TRP A 18 26.35 -7.38 -5.99
C TRP A 18 25.16 -8.36 -5.94
N TYR A 19 24.31 -8.28 -4.91
CA TYR A 19 23.13 -9.14 -4.79
C TYR A 19 22.15 -8.90 -5.95
N VAL A 20 21.88 -7.62 -6.25
CA VAL A 20 21.03 -7.23 -7.39
C VAL A 20 21.62 -7.73 -8.71
N ASP A 21 22.92 -7.54 -8.94
CA ASP A 21 23.62 -8.01 -10.14
C ASP A 21 23.55 -9.54 -10.29
N LYS A 22 23.58 -10.28 -9.17
CA LYS A 22 23.47 -11.74 -9.14
C LYS A 22 22.05 -12.23 -9.46
N ILE A 23 21.00 -11.58 -8.95
CA ILE A 23 19.61 -11.99 -9.22
C ILE A 23 19.07 -11.46 -10.55
N ARG A 24 19.65 -10.37 -11.08
CA ARG A 24 19.16 -9.67 -12.29
C ARG A 24 18.95 -10.61 -13.50
N PRO A 25 19.86 -11.55 -13.84
CA PRO A 25 19.63 -12.44 -14.99
C PRO A 25 18.41 -13.34 -14.82
N ALA A 26 18.19 -13.87 -13.61
CA ALA A 26 17.04 -14.72 -13.31
C ALA A 26 15.74 -13.91 -13.32
N VAL A 27 15.76 -12.71 -12.74
CA VAL A 27 14.62 -11.77 -12.78
C VAL A 27 14.29 -11.41 -14.22
N MET A 28 15.26 -10.93 -15.01
CA MET A 28 15.03 -10.55 -16.41
C MET A 28 14.48 -11.71 -17.26
N LYS A 29 14.96 -12.94 -17.05
CA LYS A 29 14.42 -14.12 -17.76
C LYS A 29 12.96 -14.42 -17.40
N ASN A 30 12.57 -14.14 -16.16
CA ASN A 30 11.26 -14.53 -15.61
C ASN A 30 10.22 -13.40 -15.63
N THR A 31 10.65 -12.13 -15.76
CA THR A 31 9.75 -10.97 -15.77
C THR A 31 9.47 -10.42 -17.17
N VAL A 32 10.23 -10.84 -18.19
CA VAL A 32 9.97 -10.42 -19.57
C VAL A 32 8.78 -11.18 -20.13
N ILE A 33 7.79 -10.41 -20.60
CA ILE A 33 6.64 -10.94 -21.33
C ILE A 33 7.13 -11.52 -22.65
N LYS A 34 7.02 -12.84 -22.82
CA LYS A 34 7.48 -13.57 -24.01
C LYS A 34 6.52 -13.48 -25.20
N GLY A 35 5.28 -13.11 -24.93
CA GLY A 35 4.28 -12.84 -25.95
C GLY A 35 2.91 -12.50 -25.35
N LEU A 36 2.08 -11.84 -26.15
CA LEU A 36 0.69 -11.51 -25.83
C LEU A 36 -0.23 -12.01 -26.94
N LYS A 37 -1.47 -12.39 -26.60
CA LYS A 37 -2.48 -12.73 -27.59
C LYS A 37 -3.30 -11.49 -27.90
N ASP A 38 -3.46 -11.16 -29.18
CA ASP A 38 -4.32 -10.06 -29.60
C ASP A 38 -5.82 -10.46 -29.61
N THR A 39 -6.68 -9.50 -29.94
CA THR A 39 -8.14 -9.68 -30.01
C THR A 39 -8.59 -10.67 -31.09
N SER A 40 -7.76 -10.90 -32.10
CA SER A 40 -8.00 -11.88 -33.18
C SER A 40 -7.45 -13.26 -32.83
N GLY A 41 -6.81 -13.40 -31.67
CA GLY A 41 -6.24 -14.65 -31.20
C GLY A 41 -4.80 -14.93 -31.68
N LYS A 42 -4.16 -13.98 -32.37
CA LYS A 42 -2.78 -14.12 -32.85
C LYS A 42 -1.80 -13.80 -31.72
N VAL A 43 -0.71 -14.58 -31.65
CA VAL A 43 0.36 -14.35 -30.67
C VAL A 43 1.35 -13.31 -31.20
N LEU A 44 1.50 -12.23 -30.46
CA LEU A 44 2.49 -11.16 -30.65
C LEU A 44 3.72 -11.49 -29.82
N THR A 45 4.88 -11.62 -30.46
CA THR A 45 6.17 -11.88 -29.81
C THR A 45 7.14 -10.72 -29.94
N GLU A 46 6.92 -9.82 -30.91
CA GLU A 46 7.77 -8.65 -31.15
C GLU A 46 7.60 -7.62 -30.02
N PRO A 47 8.70 -7.12 -29.40
CA PRO A 47 8.62 -6.21 -28.26
C PRO A 47 7.79 -4.95 -28.51
N GLU A 48 7.92 -4.36 -29.71
CA GLU A 48 7.17 -3.16 -30.08
C GLU A 48 5.67 -3.47 -30.26
N ALA A 49 5.33 -4.62 -30.85
CA ALA A 49 3.95 -5.06 -31.01
C ALA A 49 3.30 -5.34 -29.65
N ILE A 50 4.02 -5.98 -28.72
CA ILE A 50 3.60 -6.22 -27.34
C ILE A 50 3.32 -4.89 -26.63
N GLN A 51 4.26 -3.94 -26.70
CA GLN A 51 4.12 -2.62 -26.06
C GLN A 51 2.92 -1.84 -26.62
N ASN A 52 2.79 -1.78 -27.95
CA ASN A 52 1.69 -1.07 -28.60
C ASN A 52 0.33 -1.70 -28.28
N HIS A 53 0.25 -3.02 -28.26
CA HIS A 53 -0.98 -3.73 -27.90
C HIS A 53 -1.37 -3.47 -26.44
N ALA A 54 -0.43 -3.61 -25.50
CA ALA A 54 -0.68 -3.33 -24.08
C ALA A 54 -1.10 -1.88 -23.86
N ARG A 55 -0.40 -0.92 -24.48
CA ARG A 55 -0.74 0.50 -24.41
C ARG A 55 -2.14 0.78 -24.93
N LYS A 56 -2.51 0.23 -26.10
CA LYS A 56 -3.84 0.42 -26.69
C LYS A 56 -4.93 -0.17 -25.79
N TYR A 57 -4.71 -1.37 -25.27
CA TYR A 57 -5.64 -2.04 -24.37
C TYR A 57 -5.88 -1.23 -23.10
N TYR A 58 -4.83 -0.87 -22.35
CA TYR A 58 -4.99 -0.13 -21.10
C TYR A 58 -5.45 1.30 -21.32
N LYS A 59 -5.08 1.93 -22.44
CA LYS A 59 -5.65 3.23 -22.81
C LYS A 59 -7.16 3.13 -22.96
N ALA A 60 -7.67 2.09 -23.65
CA ALA A 60 -9.11 1.89 -23.78
C ALA A 60 -9.77 1.54 -22.43
N LEU A 61 -9.17 0.63 -21.65
CA LEU A 61 -9.68 0.20 -20.35
C LEU A 61 -9.83 1.35 -19.33
N PHE A 62 -8.89 2.29 -19.36
CA PHE A 62 -8.89 3.48 -18.49
C PHE A 62 -9.36 4.75 -19.20
N SER A 63 -9.89 4.64 -20.42
CA SER A 63 -10.65 5.75 -21.00
C SER A 63 -12.03 5.77 -20.37
N ASN A 64 -12.57 6.96 -20.17
CA ASN A 64 -13.96 7.08 -19.76
C ASN A 64 -14.83 6.46 -20.85
N GLU A 65 -15.73 5.56 -20.47
CA GLU A 65 -16.83 5.18 -21.35
C GLU A 65 -17.71 6.41 -21.56
N GLU A 66 -18.28 6.56 -22.76
CA GLU A 66 -19.32 7.56 -22.98
C GLU A 66 -20.45 7.26 -21.99
N THR A 67 -20.53 8.10 -20.97
CA THR A 67 -21.55 7.99 -19.93
C THR A 67 -22.65 8.95 -20.31
N ASP A 68 -23.89 8.45 -20.32
CA ASP A 68 -25.06 9.27 -20.54
C ASP A 68 -25.13 10.35 -19.44
N PRO A 69 -25.08 11.65 -19.79
CA PRO A 69 -25.15 12.73 -18.82
C PRO A 69 -26.40 12.66 -17.93
N GLU A 70 -27.52 12.18 -18.46
CA GLU A 70 -28.78 12.05 -17.71
C GLU A 70 -28.66 10.96 -16.63
N ILE A 71 -28.07 9.81 -16.97
CA ILE A 71 -27.81 8.72 -16.01
C ILE A 71 -26.82 9.18 -14.93
N GLN A 72 -25.77 9.92 -15.33
CA GLN A 72 -24.81 10.46 -14.38
C GLN A 72 -25.46 11.44 -13.39
N GLU A 73 -26.34 12.31 -13.88
CA GLU A 73 -27.09 13.25 -13.05
C GLU A 73 -28.07 12.52 -12.12
N GLU A 74 -28.78 11.50 -12.61
CA GLU A 74 -29.68 10.67 -11.80
C GLU A 74 -28.94 9.95 -10.65
N ILE A 75 -27.78 9.34 -10.95
CA ILE A 75 -26.94 8.68 -9.94
C ILE A 75 -26.44 9.70 -8.91
N LEU A 76 -25.99 10.88 -9.36
CA LEU A 76 -25.53 11.92 -8.45
C LEU A 76 -26.67 12.41 -7.55
N GLU A 77 -27.84 12.71 -8.11
CA GLU A 77 -29.00 13.14 -7.36
C GLU A 77 -29.46 12.10 -6.34
N SER A 78 -29.55 10.83 -6.74
CA SER A 78 -29.95 9.74 -5.84
C SER A 78 -28.92 9.57 -4.72
N THR A 79 -27.63 9.67 -5.01
CA THR A 79 -26.55 9.62 -4.03
C THR A 79 -26.63 10.80 -3.04
N LEU A 80 -26.84 12.02 -3.54
CA LEU A 80 -26.97 13.23 -2.72
C LEU A 80 -28.24 13.20 -1.85
N LYS A 81 -29.36 12.71 -2.38
CA LYS A 81 -30.60 12.50 -1.59
C LYS A 81 -30.35 11.51 -0.44
N ASN A 82 -29.59 10.45 -0.69
CA ASN A 82 -29.23 9.45 0.31
C ASN A 82 -28.12 9.90 1.27
N MET A 83 -27.30 10.91 0.93
CA MET A 83 -26.24 11.39 1.85
C MET A 83 -26.78 11.92 3.18
N LYS A 84 -28.03 12.42 3.23
CA LYS A 84 -28.65 12.84 4.50
C LYS A 84 -28.83 11.69 5.48
N THR A 85 -28.94 10.44 5.00
CA THR A 85 -29.07 9.25 5.86
C THR A 85 -27.71 8.61 6.19
N LEU A 86 -26.63 9.06 5.56
CA LEU A 86 -25.25 8.62 5.80
C LEU A 86 -24.48 9.51 6.80
N GLN A 87 -25.15 10.51 7.39
CA GLN A 87 -24.54 11.34 8.41
C GLN A 87 -24.45 10.59 9.73
N ILE A 88 -23.25 10.62 10.34
CA ILE A 88 -23.05 10.14 11.70
C ILE A 88 -23.84 10.99 12.69
N SER A 89 -24.12 10.45 13.88
CA SER A 89 -24.85 11.21 14.88
C SER A 89 -24.02 12.42 15.34
N LYS A 90 -24.68 13.48 15.84
CA LYS A 90 -23.97 14.63 16.44
C LYS A 90 -23.06 14.21 17.59
N ALA A 91 -23.39 13.12 18.28
CA ALA A 91 -22.56 12.57 19.35
C ALA A 91 -21.28 11.95 18.79
N ASP A 92 -21.38 11.16 17.71
CA ASP A 92 -20.21 10.57 17.04
C ASP A 92 -19.35 11.65 16.39
N GLN A 93 -19.97 12.68 15.78
CA GLN A 93 -19.23 13.82 15.24
C GLN A 93 -18.41 14.49 16.33
N LYS A 94 -19.02 14.78 17.48
CA LYS A 94 -18.31 15.37 18.62
C LYS A 94 -17.19 14.46 19.12
N LEU A 95 -17.44 13.16 19.24
CA LEU A 95 -16.43 12.17 19.65
C LEU A 95 -15.21 12.17 18.73
N LEU A 96 -15.42 12.30 17.41
CA LEU A 96 -14.34 12.33 16.42
C LEU A 96 -13.61 13.68 16.34
N GLU A 97 -14.27 14.77 16.76
CA GLU A 97 -13.70 16.12 16.82
C GLU A 97 -12.97 16.39 18.16
N ASP A 98 -13.28 15.64 19.20
CA ASP A 98 -12.65 15.77 20.51
C ASP A 98 -11.13 15.46 20.43
N PRO A 99 -10.27 16.22 21.13
CA PRO A 99 -8.84 15.96 21.13
C PRO A 99 -8.50 14.56 21.64
N ILE A 100 -7.59 13.88 20.95
CA ILE A 100 -7.13 12.53 21.32
C ILE A 100 -6.63 12.53 22.76
N GLY A 101 -7.27 11.73 23.61
CA GLY A 101 -6.94 11.57 25.01
C GLY A 101 -5.77 10.63 25.26
N GLU A 102 -5.11 10.84 26.40
CA GLU A 102 -4.05 9.94 26.87
C GLU A 102 -4.53 8.51 27.11
N SER A 103 -5.78 8.35 27.55
CA SER A 103 -6.44 7.06 27.79
C SER A 103 -6.66 6.31 26.48
N GLU A 104 -7.01 7.00 25.40
CA GLU A 104 -7.20 6.43 24.07
C GLU A 104 -5.90 5.86 23.53
N ILE A 105 -4.80 6.60 23.65
CA ILE A 105 -3.46 6.13 23.27
C ILE A 105 -3.10 4.86 24.06
N LYS A 106 -3.30 4.85 25.39
CA LYS A 106 -3.03 3.68 26.23
C LYS A 106 -3.90 2.48 25.84
N ASN A 107 -5.15 2.70 25.50
CA ASN A 107 -6.06 1.64 25.06
C ASN A 107 -5.69 1.09 23.68
N ALA A 108 -5.31 1.96 22.74
CA ALA A 108 -4.83 1.56 21.42
C ALA A 108 -3.57 0.69 21.52
N LEU A 109 -2.61 1.07 22.36
CA LEU A 109 -1.39 0.28 22.61
C LEU A 109 -1.70 -1.13 23.14
N LYS A 110 -2.68 -1.27 24.04
CA LYS A 110 -3.11 -2.58 24.55
C LYS A 110 -3.71 -3.46 23.47
N GLN A 111 -4.47 -2.87 22.53
CA GLN A 111 -5.14 -3.59 21.45
C GLN A 111 -4.19 -4.09 20.34
N LEU A 112 -2.96 -3.58 20.27
CA LEU A 112 -1.97 -4.08 19.31
C LEU A 112 -1.78 -5.60 19.46
N LYS A 113 -1.65 -6.34 18.37
CA LYS A 113 -1.39 -7.78 18.44
C LYS A 113 0.10 -8.04 18.66
N ASN A 114 0.43 -9.00 19.53
CA ASN A 114 1.80 -9.47 19.73
C ASN A 114 2.25 -10.33 18.55
N GLY A 115 3.55 -10.50 18.38
CA GLY A 115 4.14 -11.37 17.36
C GLY A 115 3.95 -10.87 15.93
N LYS A 116 3.70 -9.57 15.75
CA LYS A 116 3.70 -8.92 14.44
C LYS A 116 5.14 -8.61 14.01
N ALA A 117 5.41 -8.72 12.72
CA ALA A 117 6.69 -8.30 12.17
C ALA A 117 6.93 -6.81 12.49
N PRO A 118 8.16 -6.42 12.87
CA PRO A 118 8.49 -5.03 13.17
C PRO A 118 8.35 -4.16 11.91
N GLY A 119 8.10 -2.87 12.11
CA GLY A 119 8.05 -1.88 11.04
C GLY A 119 9.44 -1.53 10.51
N PRO A 120 9.55 -0.52 9.62
CA PRO A 120 10.82 -0.02 9.13
C PRO A 120 11.77 0.48 10.24
N ASP A 121 11.23 0.80 11.42
CA ASP A 121 11.96 1.18 12.63
C ASP A 121 12.61 0.01 13.38
N GLY A 122 12.24 -1.24 13.05
CA GLY A 122 12.74 -2.45 13.71
C GLY A 122 12.14 -2.71 15.10
N ILE A 123 11.17 -1.91 15.56
CA ILE A 123 10.61 -2.00 16.91
C ILE A 123 9.36 -2.87 16.90
N THR A 124 9.28 -3.85 17.80
CA THR A 124 8.12 -4.77 17.88
C THR A 124 7.00 -4.22 18.76
N THR A 125 5.78 -4.74 18.58
CA THR A 125 4.59 -4.29 19.33
C THR A 125 4.72 -4.49 20.84
N GLU A 126 5.52 -5.47 21.29
CA GLU A 126 5.79 -5.75 22.69
C GLU A 126 6.53 -4.60 23.39
N PHE A 127 7.43 -3.91 22.68
CA PHE A 127 8.13 -2.75 23.22
C PHE A 127 7.14 -1.63 23.56
N TYR A 128 6.27 -1.30 22.60
CA TYR A 128 5.25 -0.26 22.75
C TYR A 128 4.27 -0.55 23.89
N LYS A 129 3.96 -1.83 24.13
CA LYS A 129 3.15 -2.29 25.27
C LYS A 129 3.89 -2.25 26.60
N LYS A 130 5.19 -2.52 26.59
CA LYS A 130 6.02 -2.56 27.81
C LYS A 130 6.35 -1.16 28.33
N PHE A 131 6.49 -0.17 27.43
CA PHE A 131 6.88 1.20 27.77
C PHE A 131 5.87 2.24 27.25
N PRO A 132 4.58 2.14 27.64
CA PRO A 132 3.53 3.00 27.08
C PRO A 132 3.76 4.48 27.39
N ASP A 133 4.35 4.82 28.54
CA ASP A 133 4.54 6.23 28.93
C ASP A 133 5.63 6.95 28.11
N ILE A 134 6.63 6.22 27.58
CA ILE A 134 7.63 6.77 26.66
C ILE A 134 6.98 7.17 25.32
N VAL A 135 6.14 6.26 24.82
CA VAL A 135 5.48 6.39 23.51
C VAL A 135 4.37 7.43 23.57
N LYS A 136 3.61 7.44 24.65
CA LYS A 136 2.45 8.32 24.88
C LYS A 136 2.77 9.79 24.64
N ASN A 137 3.83 10.33 25.26
CA ASN A 137 4.16 11.74 25.14
C ASN A 137 4.61 12.12 23.71
N SER A 138 5.37 11.23 23.06
CA SER A 138 5.81 11.44 21.68
C SER A 138 4.64 11.38 20.70
N CYS A 139 3.75 10.40 20.85
CA CYS A 139 2.57 10.25 20.00
C CYS A 139 1.59 11.39 20.20
N TYR A 140 1.32 11.80 21.44
CA TYR A 140 0.41 12.90 21.74
C TYR A 140 0.86 14.20 21.06
N ARG A 141 2.15 14.58 21.20
CA ARG A 141 2.73 15.75 20.54
C ARG A 141 2.65 15.68 19.01
N SER A 142 2.97 14.52 18.45
CA SER A 142 2.93 14.31 16.98
C SER A 142 1.52 14.40 16.41
N LEU A 143 0.50 13.94 17.15
CA LEU A 143 -0.89 13.95 16.71
C LEU A 143 -1.59 15.29 16.95
N THR A 144 -1.14 16.08 17.92
CA THR A 144 -1.74 17.38 18.29
C THR A 144 -0.94 18.59 17.82
N GLY A 145 0.23 18.38 17.21
CA GLY A 145 1.08 19.45 16.66
C GLY A 145 1.71 20.38 17.72
N SER A 146 1.81 19.92 18.97
CA SER A 146 2.32 20.68 20.13
C SER A 146 3.73 20.26 20.56
#